data_AF-A0A849HAI6-F1
#
_entry.id   AF-A0A849HAI6-F1
#
_cell.length_a   1.000
_cell.length_b   1.000
_cell.length_c   1.000
_cell.angle_alpha   90.00
_cell.angle_beta   90.00
_cell.angle_gamma   90.00
#
_symmetry.space_group_name_H-M   'P 1'
#
loop_
_entity.id
_entity.type
_entity.pdbx_description
1 polymer ?
#
loop_
_entity_poly.entity_id
_entity_poly.type
_entity_poly.pdbx_seq_one_letter_code
_entity_poly.pdbx_strand_id
1 'polypeptide(L)'
;MQDRNTLDLALKIRDAVKARTGQYPFIILSRLHRTKLDPNREIVEAAQGDPEAERAWWEFQTFIDEAEALVTEEYGEGLYIDLHGHGHPIDRLELGYMLSASDLANTDQGLSGATYVNKSSFRALAQKPGVAFSDLIRGPSSLGSLFEAQGVPAVPSQNQPNPGNDPFFSGGYNTGRHGSRDGGTVSGVQIECNYPGIRDTAANRQAFAEALAEVLEAFFPVYFDMELTAAGQAPNQLRIR
;
A
#
# COMPACT_ATOMS: atom_id res chain seq x y z
N MET A 1 -8.41 17.56 -0.07
CA MET A 1 -7.49 16.54 0.46
C MET A 1 -6.09 17.15 0.53
N GLN A 2 -5.44 17.17 1.68
CA GLN A 2 -4.10 17.72 1.81
C GLN A 2 -3.16 16.60 2.25
N ASP A 3 -2.28 16.19 1.35
CA ASP A 3 -1.16 15.27 1.58
C ASP A 3 -0.06 15.92 2.44
N ARG A 4 -0.46 16.74 3.43
CA ARG A 4 0.44 17.45 4.32
C ARG A 4 1.33 16.43 5.05
N ASN A 5 2.63 16.72 5.06
CA ASN A 5 3.69 15.92 5.69
C ASN A 5 3.88 14.50 5.14
N THR A 6 3.26 14.12 4.00
CA THR A 6 3.46 12.78 3.43
C THR A 6 4.87 12.57 2.88
N LEU A 7 5.56 13.62 2.40
CA LEU A 7 6.96 13.52 1.97
C LEU A 7 7.88 13.11 3.13
N ASP A 8 7.75 13.79 4.28
CA ASP A 8 8.54 13.44 5.48
C ASP A 8 8.17 12.04 5.97
N LEU A 9 6.88 11.68 5.93
CA LEU A 9 6.42 10.32 6.26
C LEU A 9 7.05 9.26 5.35
N ALA A 10 7.06 9.48 4.03
CA ALA A 10 7.63 8.54 3.06
C ALA A 10 9.13 8.31 3.28
N LEU A 11 9.88 9.38 3.58
CA LEU A 11 11.31 9.26 3.91
C LEU A 11 11.53 8.50 5.22
N LYS A 12 10.69 8.72 6.23
CA LYS A 12 10.73 7.96 7.50
C LYS A 12 10.41 6.50 7.31
N ILE A 13 9.41 6.18 6.47
CA ILE A 13 9.07 4.80 6.09
C ILE A 13 10.28 4.11 5.44
N ARG A 14 10.91 4.76 4.46
CA ARG A 14 12.12 4.24 3.82
C ARG A 14 13.20 3.92 4.84
N ASP A 15 13.46 4.84 5.77
CA ASP A 15 14.51 4.67 6.78
C ASP A 15 14.15 3.60 7.82
N ALA A 16 12.88 3.49 8.22
CA ALA A 16 12.38 2.46 9.11
C ALA A 16 12.48 1.06 8.47
N VAL A 17 12.06 0.91 7.21
CA VAL A 17 12.24 -0.34 6.46
C VAL A 17 13.71 -0.69 6.40
N LYS A 18 14.60 0.24 6.01
CA LYS A 18 16.05 -0.01 6.00
C LYS A 18 16.61 -0.45 7.34
N ALA A 19 16.19 0.21 8.42
CA ALA A 19 16.69 -0.09 9.75
C ALA A 19 16.37 -1.53 10.19
N ARG A 20 15.24 -2.08 9.75
CA ARG A 20 14.82 -3.42 10.15
C ARG A 20 15.21 -4.53 9.17
N THR A 21 15.08 -4.26 7.86
CA THR A 21 15.33 -5.26 6.81
C THR A 21 16.79 -5.26 6.34
N GLY A 22 17.53 -4.18 6.61
CA GLY A 22 18.84 -3.97 6.03
C GLY A 22 18.81 -3.60 4.53
N GLN A 23 17.63 -3.42 3.91
CA GLN A 23 17.47 -3.05 2.51
C GLN A 23 16.60 -1.80 2.34
N TYR A 24 16.83 -1.06 1.25
CA TYR A 24 16.00 0.10 0.93
C TYR A 24 14.85 -0.31 0.01
N PRO A 25 13.60 0.10 0.28
CA PRO A 25 12.57 0.07 -0.75
C PRO A 25 12.89 1.14 -1.80
N PHE A 26 12.44 0.92 -3.05
CA PHE A 26 12.40 2.00 -4.04
C PHE A 26 11.43 3.09 -3.56
N ILE A 27 11.79 4.36 -3.77
CA ILE A 27 10.95 5.50 -3.43
C ILE A 27 10.91 6.49 -4.60
N ILE A 28 9.73 6.72 -5.14
CA ILE A 28 9.48 7.66 -6.23
C ILE A 28 8.63 8.79 -5.67
N LEU A 29 9.16 10.01 -5.69
CA LEU A 29 8.52 11.18 -5.08
C LEU A 29 8.29 12.26 -6.13
N SER A 30 7.04 12.66 -6.32
CA SER A 30 6.76 13.88 -7.05
C SER A 30 7.14 15.09 -6.20
N ARG A 31 7.98 15.96 -6.77
CA ARG A 31 8.37 17.24 -6.16
C ARG A 31 7.53 18.42 -6.64
N LEU A 32 6.55 18.15 -7.50
CA LEU A 32 5.61 19.16 -7.98
C LEU A 32 4.41 19.23 -7.05
N HIS A 33 3.94 20.45 -6.80
CA HIS A 33 2.67 20.63 -6.10
C HIS A 33 1.53 20.08 -6.97
N ARG A 34 0.49 19.50 -6.35
CA ARG A 34 -0.64 18.86 -7.07
C ARG A 34 -1.37 19.79 -8.05
N THR A 35 -1.33 21.10 -7.80
CA THR A 35 -1.90 22.11 -8.72
C THR A 35 -1.02 22.43 -9.93
N LYS A 36 0.22 21.92 -9.96
CA LYS A 36 1.15 21.99 -11.09
C LYS A 36 1.12 20.69 -11.89
N LEU A 37 1.08 19.57 -11.19
CA LEU A 37 0.90 18.24 -11.75
C LEU A 37 0.31 17.35 -10.66
N ASP A 38 -0.81 16.69 -10.95
CA ASP A 38 -1.30 15.57 -10.13
C ASP A 38 -0.88 14.26 -10.80
N PRO A 39 0.28 13.67 -10.42
CA PRO A 39 0.74 12.45 -11.04
C PRO A 39 -0.10 11.23 -10.67
N ASN A 40 -1.06 11.34 -9.74
CA ASN A 40 -2.05 10.30 -9.45
C ASN A 40 -3.35 10.52 -10.26
N ARG A 41 -3.19 10.97 -11.51
CA ARG A 41 -4.23 11.10 -12.55
C ARG A 41 -3.68 10.65 -13.90
N GLU A 42 -4.59 10.30 -14.79
CA GLU A 42 -4.29 10.05 -16.20
C GLU A 42 -3.73 11.33 -16.84
N ILE A 43 -2.79 11.20 -17.79
CA ILE A 43 -1.98 12.31 -18.30
C ILE A 43 -2.81 13.51 -18.79
N VAL A 44 -3.96 13.28 -19.43
CA VAL A 44 -4.81 14.36 -19.96
C VAL A 44 -5.35 15.23 -18.82
N GLU A 45 -5.79 14.60 -17.72
CA GLU A 45 -6.24 15.32 -16.53
C GLU A 45 -5.06 15.92 -15.75
N ALA A 46 -3.97 15.15 -15.61
CA ALA A 46 -2.81 15.50 -14.81
C ALA A 46 -2.05 16.72 -15.34
N ALA A 47 -1.77 16.72 -16.64
CA ALA A 47 -0.89 17.69 -17.29
C ALA A 47 -1.65 18.77 -18.06
N GLN A 48 -2.93 18.56 -18.40
CA GLN A 48 -3.80 19.54 -19.06
C GLN A 48 -3.20 20.14 -20.35
N GLY A 49 -2.39 19.35 -21.06
CA GLY A 49 -1.71 19.75 -22.30
C GLY A 49 -0.49 20.65 -22.13
N ASP A 50 -0.01 20.89 -20.90
CA ASP A 50 1.26 21.58 -20.67
C ASP A 50 2.45 20.63 -20.93
N PRO A 51 3.35 20.93 -21.88
CA PRO A 51 4.41 20.01 -22.29
C PRO A 51 5.40 19.66 -21.16
N GLU A 52 5.65 20.57 -20.22
CA GLU A 52 6.57 20.33 -19.11
C GLU A 52 5.89 19.47 -18.03
N ALA A 53 4.58 19.67 -17.79
CA ALA A 53 3.79 18.80 -16.93
C ALA A 53 3.66 17.38 -17.52
N GLU A 54 3.48 17.24 -18.84
CA GLU A 54 3.46 15.95 -19.52
C GLU A 54 4.81 15.23 -19.39
N ARG A 55 5.93 15.94 -19.60
CA ARG A 55 7.26 15.38 -19.38
C ARG A 55 7.43 14.89 -17.94
N ALA A 56 7.10 15.72 -16.95
CA ALA A 56 7.22 15.37 -15.55
C ALA A 56 6.30 14.19 -15.16
N TRP A 57 5.12 14.08 -15.79
CA TRP A 57 4.24 12.93 -15.63
C TRP A 57 4.89 11.66 -16.16
N TRP A 58 5.43 11.70 -17.39
CA TRP A 58 6.12 10.55 -17.98
C TRP A 58 7.32 10.12 -17.14
N GLU A 59 8.17 11.05 -16.71
CA GLU A 59 9.31 10.76 -15.84
C GLU A 59 8.86 10.07 -14.55
N PHE A 60 7.82 10.60 -13.88
CA PHE A 60 7.30 10.02 -12.65
C PHE A 60 6.78 8.59 -12.87
N GLN A 61 5.96 8.37 -13.90
CA GLN A 61 5.38 7.05 -14.18
C GLN A 61 6.46 6.05 -14.62
N THR A 62 7.42 6.46 -15.45
CA THR A 62 8.52 5.60 -15.90
C THR A 62 9.44 5.18 -14.76
N PHE A 63 9.72 6.05 -13.77
CA PHE A 63 10.50 5.62 -12.61
C PHE A 63 9.79 4.55 -11.76
N ILE A 64 8.45 4.54 -11.74
CA ILE A 64 7.69 3.47 -11.08
C ILE A 64 7.78 2.20 -11.92
N ASP A 65 7.53 2.29 -13.23
CA ASP A 65 7.62 1.16 -14.16
C ASP A 65 9.02 0.48 -14.09
N GLU A 66 10.11 1.25 -14.03
CA GLU A 66 11.47 0.73 -13.89
C GLU A 66 11.71 0.03 -12.54
N ALA A 67 11.20 0.59 -11.44
CA ALA A 67 11.32 -0.03 -10.12
C ALA A 67 10.56 -1.35 -10.04
N GLU A 68 9.36 -1.42 -10.61
CA GLU A 68 8.58 -2.65 -10.70
C GLU A 68 9.27 -3.72 -11.55
N ALA A 69 9.87 -3.32 -12.67
CA ALA A 69 10.63 -4.23 -13.52
C ALA A 69 11.81 -4.84 -12.75
N LEU A 70 12.58 -4.01 -12.01
CA LEU A 70 13.69 -4.50 -11.18
C LEU A 70 13.23 -5.44 -10.07
N VAL A 71 12.13 -5.12 -9.38
CA VAL A 71 11.56 -5.99 -8.34
C VAL A 71 11.09 -7.32 -8.94
N THR A 72 10.42 -7.28 -10.08
CA THR A 72 9.92 -8.47 -10.77
C THR A 72 11.07 -9.34 -11.30
N GLU A 73 12.14 -8.72 -11.83
CA GLU A 73 13.32 -9.44 -12.33
C GLU A 73 14.07 -10.16 -11.20
N GLU A 74 14.28 -9.48 -10.06
CA GLU A 74 15.07 -10.03 -8.95
C GLU A 74 14.26 -10.98 -8.05
N TYR A 75 12.98 -10.67 -7.79
CA TYR A 75 12.16 -11.37 -6.79
C TYR A 75 10.91 -12.05 -7.36
N GLY A 76 10.56 -11.82 -8.62
CA GLY A 76 9.40 -12.43 -9.29
C GLY A 76 8.05 -11.75 -8.99
N GLU A 77 7.89 -11.14 -7.81
CA GLU A 77 6.69 -10.43 -7.37
C GLU A 77 7.03 -9.30 -6.39
N GLY A 78 6.08 -8.41 -6.12
CA GLY A 78 6.32 -7.26 -5.24
C GLY A 78 5.07 -6.56 -4.71
N LEU A 79 5.29 -5.57 -3.84
CA LEU A 79 4.24 -4.71 -3.28
C LEU A 79 4.49 -3.25 -3.65
N TYR A 80 3.50 -2.61 -4.26
CA TYR A 80 3.44 -1.17 -4.51
C TYR A 80 2.54 -0.49 -3.46
N ILE A 81 3.03 0.61 -2.88
CA ILE A 81 2.28 1.41 -1.88
C ILE A 81 2.13 2.84 -2.41
N ASP A 82 0.89 3.25 -2.69
CA ASP A 82 0.51 4.62 -3.03
C ASP A 82 0.17 5.39 -1.75
N LEU A 83 1.13 6.14 -1.21
CA LEU A 83 1.03 6.77 0.10
C LEU A 83 0.40 8.17 0.02
N HIS A 84 -0.74 8.34 0.66
CA HIS A 84 -1.52 9.58 0.64
C HIS A 84 -2.00 10.00 2.04
N GLY A 85 -2.60 11.18 2.12
CA GLY A 85 -3.24 11.68 3.33
C GLY A 85 -4.65 12.19 3.10
N HIS A 86 -5.60 11.67 3.87
CA HIS A 86 -6.98 12.14 3.87
C HIS A 86 -7.30 13.08 5.04
N GLY A 87 -8.41 13.81 4.90
CA GLY A 87 -8.96 14.68 5.94
C GLY A 87 -10.39 14.29 6.28
N HIS A 88 -10.74 13.00 6.16
CA HIS A 88 -12.07 12.53 6.54
C HIS A 88 -12.25 12.59 8.06
N PRO A 89 -13.50 12.63 8.57
CA PRO A 89 -13.77 12.82 9.98
C PRO A 89 -13.35 11.66 10.90
N ILE A 90 -13.04 10.49 10.34
CA ILE A 90 -12.72 9.28 11.11
C ILE A 90 -11.21 9.05 11.05
N ASP A 91 -10.59 9.01 12.22
CA ASP A 91 -9.16 8.78 12.39
C ASP A 91 -8.81 7.29 12.26
N ARG A 92 -8.67 6.84 11.01
CA ARG A 92 -8.22 5.50 10.63
C ARG A 92 -7.52 5.55 9.28
N LEU A 93 -6.65 4.58 8.98
CA LEU A 93 -6.17 4.37 7.63
C LEU A 93 -7.31 3.91 6.72
N GLU A 94 -7.34 4.40 5.49
CA GLU A 94 -8.17 3.83 4.43
C GLU A 94 -7.27 3.12 3.42
N LEU A 95 -7.43 1.79 3.31
CA LEU A 95 -6.62 0.92 2.46
C LEU A 95 -7.38 0.61 1.16
N GLY A 96 -6.98 1.29 0.09
CA GLY A 96 -7.62 1.19 -1.22
C GLY A 96 -7.02 0.08 -2.09
N TYR A 97 -7.84 -0.90 -2.47
CA TYR A 97 -7.45 -2.05 -3.31
C TYR A 97 -8.17 -2.08 -4.67
N MET A 98 -8.66 -0.94 -5.14
CA MET A 98 -9.60 -0.78 -6.26
C MET A 98 -11.00 -1.37 -6.00
N LEU A 99 -11.33 -1.63 -4.73
CA LEU A 99 -12.63 -2.11 -4.27
C LEU A 99 -13.42 -0.98 -3.60
N SER A 100 -14.66 -0.75 -4.03
CA SER A 100 -15.52 0.27 -3.41
C SER A 100 -16.05 -0.19 -2.04
N ALA A 101 -16.64 0.75 -1.29
CA ALA A 101 -17.36 0.43 -0.05
C ALA A 101 -18.44 -0.65 -0.26
N SER A 102 -19.18 -0.59 -1.38
CA SER A 102 -20.20 -1.59 -1.71
C SER A 102 -19.62 -2.95 -2.07
N ASP A 103 -18.43 -2.98 -2.70
CA ASP A 103 -17.74 -4.26 -2.96
C ASP A 103 -17.30 -4.89 -1.64
N LEU A 104 -16.71 -4.10 -0.74
CA LEU A 104 -16.28 -4.55 0.58
C LEU A 104 -17.47 -4.99 1.47
N ALA A 105 -18.69 -4.51 1.21
CA ALA A 105 -19.88 -4.93 1.95
C ALA A 105 -20.36 -6.36 1.62
N ASN A 106 -19.78 -7.03 0.62
CA ASN A 106 -20.11 -8.43 0.32
C ASN A 106 -19.65 -9.38 1.44
N THR A 107 -20.23 -10.58 1.48
CA THR A 107 -19.71 -11.69 2.30
C THR A 107 -18.32 -12.11 1.83
N ASP A 108 -17.54 -12.80 2.66
CA ASP A 108 -16.20 -13.28 2.28
C ASP A 108 -16.21 -14.16 1.03
N GLN A 109 -17.21 -15.04 0.93
CA GLN A 109 -17.43 -15.86 -0.26
C GLN A 109 -17.77 -15.01 -1.50
N GLY A 110 -18.62 -13.99 -1.34
CA GLY A 110 -18.99 -13.08 -2.43
C GLY A 110 -17.80 -12.25 -2.90
N LEU A 111 -17.06 -11.67 -1.95
CA LEU A 111 -15.86 -10.87 -2.21
C LEU A 111 -14.78 -11.70 -2.91
N SER A 112 -14.64 -12.98 -2.55
CA SER A 112 -13.66 -13.88 -3.18
C SER A 112 -14.06 -14.36 -4.58
N GLY A 113 -15.18 -13.88 -5.13
CA GLY A 113 -15.58 -14.16 -6.51
C GLY A 113 -14.69 -13.48 -7.55
N ALA A 114 -14.59 -14.09 -8.73
CA ALA A 114 -13.74 -13.63 -9.83
C ALA A 114 -13.97 -12.16 -10.23
N THR A 115 -15.20 -11.65 -10.10
CA THR A 115 -15.54 -10.24 -10.37
C THR A 115 -14.70 -9.27 -9.55
N TYR A 116 -14.58 -9.49 -8.23
CA TYR A 116 -13.87 -8.57 -7.35
C TYR A 116 -12.37 -8.86 -7.32
N VAL A 117 -11.97 -10.13 -7.45
CA VAL A 117 -10.57 -10.51 -7.64
C VAL A 117 -9.98 -9.81 -8.87
N ASN A 118 -10.68 -9.85 -10.01
CA ASN A 118 -10.21 -9.20 -11.24
C ASN A 118 -10.31 -7.67 -11.20
N LYS A 119 -11.15 -7.11 -10.32
CA LYS A 119 -11.25 -5.66 -10.12
C LYS A 119 -10.10 -5.11 -9.28
N SER A 120 -9.49 -5.94 -8.43
CA SER A 120 -8.56 -5.48 -7.41
C SER A 120 -7.13 -5.30 -7.91
N SER A 121 -6.42 -4.32 -7.34
CA SER A 121 -4.97 -4.15 -7.49
C SER A 121 -4.14 -5.25 -6.79
N PHE A 122 -4.78 -6.15 -6.05
CA PHE A 122 -4.18 -7.33 -5.39
C PHE A 122 -4.46 -8.64 -6.14
N ARG A 123 -4.90 -8.56 -7.39
CA ARG A 123 -5.24 -9.70 -8.25
C ARG A 123 -4.13 -10.77 -8.35
N ALA A 124 -2.85 -10.39 -8.43
CA ALA A 124 -1.74 -11.34 -8.52
C ALA A 124 -1.61 -12.20 -7.25
N LEU A 125 -1.60 -11.57 -6.06
CA LEU A 125 -1.59 -12.30 -4.79
C LEU A 125 -2.82 -13.21 -4.62
N ALA A 126 -3.99 -12.75 -5.07
CA ALA A 126 -5.23 -13.52 -5.01
C ALA A 126 -5.22 -14.79 -5.89
N GLN A 127 -4.29 -14.90 -6.84
CA GLN A 127 -4.12 -16.09 -7.69
C GLN A 127 -3.20 -17.13 -7.06
N LYS A 128 -2.53 -16.82 -5.94
CA LYS A 128 -1.66 -17.77 -5.26
C LYS A 128 -2.50 -18.89 -4.61
N PRO A 129 -2.06 -20.16 -4.70
CA PRO A 129 -2.78 -21.27 -4.10
C PRO A 129 -2.96 -21.07 -2.58
N GLY A 130 -4.15 -21.40 -2.06
CA GLY A 130 -4.42 -21.38 -0.62
C GLY A 130 -4.71 -20.00 -0.02
N VAL A 131 -4.66 -18.92 -0.81
CA VAL A 131 -5.02 -17.57 -0.36
C VAL A 131 -6.47 -17.29 -0.72
N ALA A 132 -7.35 -17.20 0.29
CA ALA A 132 -8.69 -16.65 0.07
C ALA A 132 -8.57 -15.12 -0.09
N PHE A 133 -9.21 -14.56 -1.11
CA PHE A 133 -9.10 -13.13 -1.40
C PHE A 133 -9.68 -12.27 -0.25
N SER A 134 -10.75 -12.71 0.41
CA SER A 134 -11.24 -12.05 1.62
C SER A 134 -10.21 -12.01 2.74
N ASP A 135 -9.39 -13.06 2.90
CA ASP A 135 -8.36 -13.10 3.94
C ASP A 135 -7.24 -12.10 3.65
N LEU A 136 -6.89 -11.93 2.38
CA LEU A 136 -5.90 -10.96 1.92
C LEU A 136 -6.37 -9.51 2.18
N ILE A 137 -7.64 -9.23 1.93
CA ILE A 137 -8.20 -7.86 2.04
C ILE A 137 -8.57 -7.50 3.49
N ARG A 138 -9.07 -8.46 4.27
CA ARG A 138 -9.65 -8.19 5.60
C ARG A 138 -9.57 -9.35 6.59
N GLY A 139 -8.80 -10.39 6.32
CA GLY A 139 -8.55 -11.48 7.27
C GLY A 139 -7.55 -11.09 8.36
N PRO A 140 -7.26 -11.98 9.31
CA PRO A 140 -6.35 -11.71 10.44
C PRO A 140 -4.95 -11.23 10.03
N SER A 141 -4.44 -11.71 8.89
CA SER A 141 -3.12 -11.31 8.36
C SER A 141 -3.19 -10.21 7.30
N SER A 142 -4.38 -9.66 6.99
CA SER A 142 -4.50 -8.52 6.08
C SER A 142 -3.76 -7.29 6.61
N LEU A 143 -3.33 -6.40 5.71
CA LEU A 143 -2.64 -5.16 6.08
C LEU A 143 -3.40 -4.38 7.16
N GLY A 144 -4.72 -4.21 7.02
CA GLY A 144 -5.52 -3.47 7.99
C GLY A 144 -5.56 -4.12 9.37
N SER A 145 -5.63 -5.45 9.44
CA SER A 145 -5.61 -6.16 10.73
C SER A 145 -4.23 -6.11 11.39
N LEU A 146 -3.17 -6.18 10.59
CA LEU A 146 -1.80 -6.02 11.07
C LEU A 146 -1.54 -4.60 11.59
N PHE A 147 -2.07 -3.57 10.91
CA PHE A 147 -2.03 -2.20 11.43
C PHE A 147 -2.79 -2.04 12.74
N GLU A 148 -3.98 -2.63 12.85
CA GLU A 148 -4.75 -2.61 14.10
C GLU A 148 -4.01 -3.28 15.25
N ALA A 149 -3.28 -4.38 14.98
CA ALA A 149 -2.42 -5.02 15.97
C ALA A 149 -1.27 -4.11 16.45
N GLN A 150 -0.84 -3.15 15.62
CA GLN A 150 0.12 -2.09 15.95
C GLN A 150 -0.54 -0.84 16.58
N GLY A 151 -1.83 -0.91 16.91
CA GLY A 151 -2.57 0.20 17.50
C GLY A 151 -2.97 1.29 16.50
N VAL A 152 -2.89 1.03 15.19
CA VAL A 152 -3.29 1.95 14.12
C VAL A 152 -4.62 1.48 13.52
N PRO A 153 -5.76 2.14 13.80
CA PRO A 153 -7.04 1.77 13.21
C PRO A 153 -6.99 1.82 11.68
N ALA A 154 -7.59 0.83 11.00
CA ALA A 154 -7.57 0.75 9.54
C ALA A 154 -8.85 0.12 8.99
N VAL A 155 -9.19 0.45 7.74
CA VAL A 155 -10.28 -0.17 6.98
C VAL A 155 -9.85 -0.45 5.53
N PRO A 156 -10.15 -1.62 4.95
CA PRO A 156 -10.72 -2.80 5.61
C PRO A 156 -9.72 -3.56 6.51
N SER A 157 -10.25 -4.20 7.54
CA SER A 157 -9.56 -5.08 8.51
C SER A 157 -10.53 -6.16 9.01
N GLN A 158 -10.07 -7.09 9.85
CA GLN A 158 -10.93 -8.10 10.46
C GLN A 158 -11.99 -7.46 11.38
N ASN A 159 -11.63 -6.39 12.11
CA ASN A 159 -12.55 -5.71 13.01
C ASN A 159 -13.41 -4.67 12.30
N GLN A 160 -12.95 -4.15 11.16
CA GLN A 160 -13.64 -3.18 10.30
C GLN A 160 -13.62 -3.68 8.85
N PRO A 161 -14.45 -4.68 8.50
CA PRO A 161 -14.37 -5.36 7.19
C PRO A 161 -14.77 -4.51 5.98
N ASN A 162 -15.41 -3.36 6.21
CA ASN A 162 -15.81 -2.37 5.21
C ASN A 162 -16.06 -1.00 5.89
N PRO A 163 -16.04 0.12 5.14
CA PRO A 163 -16.26 1.45 5.70
C PRO A 163 -17.75 1.80 5.91
N GLY A 164 -18.69 0.90 5.62
CA GLY A 164 -20.12 1.19 5.65
C GLY A 164 -20.49 2.34 4.71
N ASN A 165 -21.12 3.37 5.26
CA ASN A 165 -21.49 4.60 4.54
C ASN A 165 -20.50 5.75 4.75
N ASP A 166 -19.41 5.50 5.48
CA ASP A 166 -18.41 6.53 5.72
C ASP A 166 -17.61 6.82 4.44
N PRO A 167 -17.05 8.04 4.32
CA PRO A 167 -16.07 8.33 3.29
C PRO A 167 -14.92 7.31 3.28
N PHE A 168 -14.51 6.93 2.08
CA PHE A 168 -13.46 5.95 1.86
C PHE A 168 -12.84 6.14 0.47
N PHE A 169 -11.52 6.21 0.39
CA PHE A 169 -10.80 6.15 -0.88
C PHE A 169 -10.47 4.71 -1.25
N SER A 170 -11.06 4.23 -2.35
CA SER A 170 -10.88 2.85 -2.81
C SER A 170 -9.57 2.58 -3.56
N GLY A 171 -8.74 3.60 -3.80
CA GLY A 171 -7.55 3.53 -4.66
C GLY A 171 -7.68 4.42 -5.90
N GLY A 172 -6.56 5.04 -6.29
CA GLY A 172 -6.43 6.05 -7.33
C GLY A 172 -5.91 5.51 -8.66
N TYR A 173 -5.48 6.42 -9.52
CA TYR A 173 -4.92 6.08 -10.83
C TYR A 173 -3.66 5.22 -10.69
N ASN A 174 -2.72 5.63 -9.84
CA ASN A 174 -1.47 4.93 -9.63
C ASN A 174 -1.70 3.53 -9.04
N THR A 175 -2.55 3.39 -8.02
CA THR A 175 -2.89 2.05 -7.47
C THR A 175 -3.47 1.10 -8.53
N GLY A 176 -4.28 1.63 -9.44
CA GLY A 176 -4.84 0.86 -10.54
C GLY A 176 -3.80 0.48 -11.61
N ARG A 177 -2.90 1.41 -11.94
CA ARG A 177 -1.87 1.24 -12.99
C ARG A 177 -0.70 0.36 -12.56
N HIS A 178 -0.20 0.60 -11.36
CA HIS A 178 1.02 0.02 -10.75
C HIS A 178 0.70 -1.14 -9.79
N GLY A 179 -0.58 -1.49 -9.70
CA GLY A 179 -1.04 -2.70 -9.05
C GLY A 179 -1.40 -3.77 -10.07
N SER A 180 -1.55 -5.00 -9.60
CA SER A 180 -1.78 -6.17 -10.45
C SER A 180 -3.15 -6.27 -11.14
N ARG A 181 -3.98 -5.22 -11.06
CA ARG A 181 -5.35 -5.22 -11.62
C ARG A 181 -5.34 -5.55 -13.10
N ASP A 182 -4.48 -4.85 -13.84
CA ASP A 182 -4.43 -4.91 -15.30
C ASP A 182 -3.34 -5.88 -15.81
N GLY A 183 -2.63 -6.58 -14.91
CA GLY A 183 -1.56 -7.54 -15.22
C GLY A 183 -0.35 -7.43 -14.28
N GLY A 184 0.71 -8.19 -14.55
CA GLY A 184 1.95 -8.15 -13.76
C GLY A 184 1.88 -8.92 -12.43
N THR A 185 2.99 -8.91 -11.69
CA THR A 185 3.16 -9.63 -10.42
C THR A 185 3.32 -8.70 -9.22
N VAL A 186 3.30 -7.38 -9.43
CA VAL A 186 3.32 -6.38 -8.37
C VAL A 186 1.89 -6.09 -7.91
N SER A 187 1.60 -6.32 -6.64
CA SER A 187 0.30 -6.00 -6.04
C SER A 187 0.31 -4.60 -5.43
N GLY A 188 -0.75 -3.81 -5.63
CA GLY A 188 -0.77 -2.39 -5.24
C GLY A 188 -1.83 -2.04 -4.18
N VAL A 189 -1.49 -1.18 -3.22
CA VAL A 189 -2.45 -0.63 -2.24
C VAL A 189 -2.27 0.88 -2.11
N GLN A 190 -3.39 1.62 -2.04
CA GLN A 190 -3.38 3.01 -1.59
C GLN A 190 -3.52 3.05 -0.08
N ILE A 191 -2.61 3.74 0.61
CA ILE A 191 -2.71 3.96 2.05
C ILE A 191 -3.02 5.43 2.28
N GLU A 192 -4.26 5.71 2.64
CA GLU A 192 -4.68 7.03 3.07
C GLU A 192 -4.48 7.19 4.56
N CYS A 193 -3.55 8.06 4.93
CA CYS A 193 -3.22 8.32 6.32
C CYS A 193 -4.05 9.49 6.85
N ASN A 194 -4.79 9.30 7.95
CA ASN A 194 -5.47 10.39 8.62
C ASN A 194 -4.44 11.40 9.19
N TYR A 195 -4.86 12.62 9.52
CA TYR A 195 -3.91 13.63 10.00
C TYR A 195 -3.54 13.47 11.48
N PRO A 196 -4.50 13.42 12.42
CA PRO A 196 -4.24 13.24 13.85
C PRO A 196 -3.53 11.91 14.16
N GLY A 197 -2.53 11.93 15.01
CA GLY A 197 -1.88 10.69 15.49
C GLY A 197 -1.00 9.96 14.47
N ILE A 198 -1.08 10.29 13.18
CA ILE A 198 -0.23 9.74 12.12
C ILE A 198 0.67 10.81 11.48
N ARG A 199 0.09 11.86 10.89
CA ARG A 199 0.85 12.84 10.08
C ARG A 199 1.15 14.16 10.79
N ASP A 200 0.41 14.49 11.83
CA ASP A 200 0.41 15.78 12.54
C ASP A 200 1.77 16.17 13.16
N THR A 201 2.51 15.24 13.77
CA THR A 201 3.80 15.50 14.41
C THR A 201 4.92 14.63 13.83
N ALA A 202 6.16 15.08 13.96
CA ALA A 202 7.31 14.30 13.50
C ALA A 202 7.48 12.97 14.26
N ALA A 203 7.10 12.95 15.55
CA ALA A 203 7.11 11.74 16.37
C ALA A 203 6.04 10.74 15.92
N ASN A 204 4.82 11.21 15.63
CA ASN A 204 3.75 10.35 15.11
C ASN A 204 4.09 9.76 13.74
N ARG A 205 4.70 10.57 12.85
CA ARG A 205 5.20 10.06 11.56
C ARG A 205 6.30 9.02 11.71
N GLN A 206 7.16 9.17 12.73
CA GLN A 206 8.19 8.19 13.03
C GLN A 206 7.58 6.88 13.56
N ALA A 207 6.65 6.97 14.51
CA ALA A 207 5.96 5.81 15.06
C ALA A 207 5.15 5.06 13.98
N PHE A 208 4.46 5.78 13.10
CA PHE A 208 3.76 5.16 11.97
C PHE A 208 4.72 4.47 10.99
N ALA A 209 5.87 5.10 10.69
CA ALA A 209 6.87 4.49 9.83
C ALA A 209 7.41 3.17 10.40
N GLU A 210 7.65 3.12 11.70
CA GLU A 210 8.06 1.91 12.43
C GLU A 210 6.95 0.85 12.41
N ALA A 211 5.70 1.24 12.67
CA ALA A 211 4.55 0.35 12.62
C ALA A 211 4.33 -0.23 11.21
N LEU A 212 4.43 0.58 10.14
CA LEU A 212 4.32 0.08 8.77
C LEU A 212 5.46 -0.92 8.48
N ALA A 213 6.70 -0.65 8.88
CA ALA A 213 7.79 -1.59 8.66
C ALA A 213 7.54 -2.94 9.36
N GLU A 214 7.00 -2.93 10.58
CA GLU A 214 6.56 -4.15 11.29
C GLU A 214 5.41 -4.89 10.59
N VAL A 215 4.43 -4.14 10.09
CA VAL A 215 3.32 -4.71 9.31
C VAL A 215 3.86 -5.41 8.07
N LEU A 216 4.81 -4.80 7.36
CA LEU A 216 5.42 -5.41 6.17
C LEU A 216 6.18 -6.69 6.54
N GLU A 217 6.95 -6.69 7.63
CA GLU A 217 7.64 -7.90 8.13
C GLU A 217 6.70 -9.05 8.45
N ALA A 218 5.49 -8.76 8.96
CA ALA A 218 4.48 -9.79 9.22
C ALA A 218 3.72 -10.22 7.96
N PHE A 219 3.48 -9.28 7.02
CA PHE A 219 2.68 -9.51 5.82
C PHE A 219 3.43 -10.34 4.78
N PHE A 220 4.72 -10.08 4.59
CA PHE A 220 5.52 -10.66 3.51
C PHE A 220 5.69 -12.19 3.62
N PRO A 221 6.01 -12.78 4.78
CA PRO A 221 6.11 -14.23 4.91
C PRO A 221 4.80 -14.94 4.58
N VAL A 222 3.65 -14.32 4.89
CA VAL A 222 2.34 -14.93 4.70
C VAL A 222 1.93 -14.95 3.22
N TYR A 223 2.14 -13.85 2.49
CA TYR A 223 1.59 -13.69 1.15
C TYR A 223 2.62 -13.70 0.03
N PHE A 224 3.88 -13.37 0.32
CA PHE A 224 4.99 -13.36 -0.64
C PHE A 224 5.94 -14.55 -0.44
N ASP A 225 5.76 -15.38 0.59
CA ASP A 225 6.69 -16.46 0.95
C ASP A 225 8.15 -15.95 1.06
N MET A 226 8.29 -14.71 1.55
CA MET A 226 9.55 -14.00 1.64
C MET A 226 9.70 -13.39 3.02
N GLU A 227 10.83 -13.68 3.67
CA GLU A 227 11.25 -12.99 4.89
C GLU A 227 11.88 -11.65 4.52
N LEU A 228 11.38 -10.55 5.11
CA LEU A 228 11.96 -9.22 4.94
C LEU A 228 13.11 -8.93 5.92
N THR A 229 13.36 -9.81 6.89
CA THR A 229 14.38 -9.58 7.91
C THR A 229 15.79 -9.57 7.33
N ALA A 230 16.69 -8.82 7.96
CA ALA A 230 18.09 -8.81 7.56
C ALA A 230 18.66 -10.24 7.65
N ALA A 231 19.35 -10.69 6.59
CA ALA A 231 20.18 -11.90 6.63
C ALA A 231 21.24 -11.75 7.74
N GLY A 232 20.94 -12.23 8.95
CA GLY A 232 21.79 -11.99 10.12
C GLY A 232 21.21 -12.30 11.50
N GLN A 233 19.92 -12.64 11.64
CA GLN A 233 19.41 -13.25 12.88
C GLN A 233 18.67 -14.55 12.55
N ALA A 234 19.43 -15.64 12.46
CA ALA A 234 18.83 -16.96 12.48
C ALA A 234 18.01 -17.12 13.78
N PRO A 235 16.79 -17.68 13.74
CA PRO A 235 16.10 -18.04 14.96
C PRO A 235 16.98 -19.01 15.73
N ASN A 236 17.23 -18.69 17.00
CA ASN A 236 17.90 -19.58 17.96
C ASN A 236 17.18 -20.93 17.96
N GLN A 237 17.65 -21.88 17.15
CA GLN A 237 17.26 -23.27 17.30
C GLN A 237 17.81 -23.72 18.65
N LEU A 238 16.89 -23.95 19.59
CA LEU A 238 17.15 -24.72 20.80
C LEU A 238 17.90 -26.00 20.41
N ARG A 239 19.20 -26.06 20.73
CA ARG A 239 19.88 -27.34 20.86
C ARG A 239 19.44 -27.95 22.18
N ILE A 240 18.43 -28.82 22.10
CA ILE A 240 18.14 -29.80 23.13
C ILE A 240 19.01 -31.04 22.85
N ARG A 241 19.82 -31.36 23.85
CA ARG A 241 20.80 -32.46 24.04
C ARG A 241 22.23 -32.16 23.60
#